data_AF-A0A9X6TR59-F1
#
_entry.id   AF-A0A9X6TR59-F1
#
_cell.length_a   1.000
_cell.length_b   1.000
_cell.length_c   1.000
_cell.angle_alpha   90.00
_cell.angle_beta   90.00
_cell.angle_gamma   90.00
#
_symmetry.space_group_name_H-M   'P 1'
#
loop_
_entity.id
_entity.type
_entity.pdbx_description
1 polymer ?
#
loop_
_entity_poly.entity_id
_entity_poly.type
_entity_poly.pdbx_seq_one_letter_code
_entity_poly.pdbx_strand_id
1 'polypeptide(L)'
;MTKKSNFKKKLKATVTTMTTAGILLTSVSPSYAEEQQDKKGTHIEQTQKTDELTDAEVQQESTQKDAIKDKLHTQNSNTLEIPHSKKQSELATSERDVTTFEEFQAAIADNTVRVINIMQSIKFKSNVYIATEKEVIINGNADKGVHIAAGEFSIFGENTKGSLSLNNANISMDIKNSKHIGFLNHINNVKIKDVNYTGKNAFVSQALKFLADGNNEIETEGGHILFGDYPNTSFTVRPGAKYKGKMGHRLEIGGAKKQSNASINIENNAELDLESSDNVLLLDGESSNFNVGENAVVTLTGKRVQNFDWSAVEVARSNVVLNQNSKFNIINSGGDAKSNGTALSVYHEGKVLVKAGAEFNVIDRIKSLGSVVSGESTNPRGEIIVDHSGSLNISGNAPALISGNLYVKMDAPKSYEFTNHQSGGRIWGHVQDFWPNLSFWHFSMNIWENTQGFEGEPKHSWKDVDFFNIRNIMGHSSEPEILKVDFGKIGKISGIGSSPKV
;
A
#
# COMPACT_ATOMS: atom_id res chain seq x y z
N MET A 1 34.22 39.50 -52.13
CA MET A 1 33.65 40.04 -50.88
C MET A 1 33.41 38.89 -49.91
N THR A 2 33.87 39.00 -48.66
CA THR A 2 33.73 37.95 -47.63
C THR A 2 32.52 38.19 -46.73
N LYS A 3 31.59 37.23 -46.64
CA LYS A 3 30.50 37.24 -45.64
C LYS A 3 30.98 36.51 -44.38
N LYS A 4 31.02 37.21 -43.24
CA LYS A 4 31.31 36.61 -41.92
C LYS A 4 30.04 35.97 -41.35
N SER A 5 30.18 34.77 -40.77
CA SER A 5 29.14 34.13 -39.96
C SER A 5 29.39 34.40 -38.47
N ASN A 6 28.35 34.76 -37.71
CA ASN A 6 28.44 35.12 -36.29
C ASN A 6 27.56 34.22 -35.41
N PHE A 7 28.02 33.01 -35.11
CA PHE A 7 27.39 32.14 -34.12
C PHE A 7 27.86 32.46 -32.69
N LYS A 8 27.10 33.24 -31.93
CA LYS A 8 27.32 33.44 -30.49
C LYS A 8 26.78 32.26 -29.67
N LYS A 9 27.60 31.23 -29.43
CA LYS A 9 27.30 30.22 -28.40
C LYS A 9 27.48 30.85 -27.00
N LYS A 10 26.42 30.86 -26.19
CA LYS A 10 26.52 31.12 -24.74
C LYS A 10 26.66 29.78 -24.01
N LEU A 11 27.87 29.44 -23.55
CA LEU A 11 27.99 28.46 -22.47
C LEU A 11 27.57 29.13 -21.16
N LYS A 12 26.72 28.46 -20.38
CA LYS A 12 26.64 28.68 -18.93
C LYS A 12 27.42 27.53 -18.28
N ALA A 13 28.42 27.85 -17.48
CA ALA A 13 29.05 26.89 -16.59
C ALA A 13 28.27 26.87 -15.27
N THR A 14 27.84 25.68 -14.83
CA THR A 14 27.27 25.49 -13.50
C THR A 14 28.41 25.19 -12.53
N VAL A 15 28.55 26.02 -11.49
CA VAL A 15 29.48 25.75 -10.38
C VAL A 15 28.71 25.06 -9.27
N THR A 16 29.08 23.82 -8.97
CA THR A 16 28.48 23.04 -7.88
C THR A 16 29.36 23.14 -6.64
N THR A 17 28.95 23.93 -5.66
CA THR A 17 29.62 24.02 -4.36
C THR A 17 29.17 22.86 -3.47
N MET A 18 30.07 21.94 -3.13
CA MET A 18 29.79 20.93 -2.09
C MET A 18 30.11 21.50 -0.71
N THR A 19 29.13 21.47 0.19
CA THR A 19 29.34 21.81 1.61
C THR A 19 29.30 20.53 2.43
N THR A 20 30.47 20.08 2.89
CA THR A 20 30.60 18.90 3.75
C THR A 20 30.88 19.34 5.18
N ALA A 21 29.89 19.16 6.05
CA ALA A 21 30.08 19.16 7.51
C ALA A 21 28.97 18.31 8.12
N GLY A 22 29.34 17.26 8.85
CA GLY A 22 28.44 16.52 9.73
C GLY A 22 29.03 16.46 11.12
N ILE A 23 28.19 16.23 12.14
CA ILE A 23 28.55 15.73 13.47
C ILE A 23 27.26 15.21 14.11
N LEU A 24 27.32 14.03 14.73
CA LEU A 24 26.27 13.55 15.63
C LEU A 24 26.40 14.27 16.97
N LEU A 25 25.28 14.68 17.57
CA LEU A 25 25.14 14.72 19.02
C LEU A 25 23.75 14.24 19.43
N THR A 26 23.72 13.24 20.30
CA THR A 26 22.52 12.74 20.97
C THR A 26 22.25 13.55 22.23
N SER A 27 21.02 14.05 22.41
CA SER A 27 20.56 14.64 23.68
C SER A 27 19.28 13.94 24.14
N VAL A 28 19.34 13.27 25.29
CA VAL A 28 18.20 12.63 25.93
C VAL A 28 17.41 13.67 26.72
N SER A 29 16.09 13.73 26.55
CA SER A 29 15.22 14.61 27.34
C SER A 29 15.02 14.05 28.76
N PRO A 30 15.39 14.78 29.83
CA PRO A 30 15.07 14.37 31.20
C PRO A 30 13.59 14.66 31.52
N SER A 31 12.95 13.77 32.26
CA SER A 31 11.59 13.95 32.76
C SER A 31 11.58 14.65 34.13
N TYR A 32 10.77 15.69 34.28
CA TYR A 32 10.19 16.15 35.54
C TYR A 32 8.67 16.27 35.30
N ALA A 33 7.75 15.67 36.07
CA ALA A 33 7.64 15.50 37.53
C ALA A 33 7.11 16.75 38.23
N GLU A 34 6.10 16.55 39.09
CA GLU A 34 5.26 17.58 39.70
C GLU A 34 5.96 18.33 40.84
N GLU A 35 5.55 19.57 41.10
CA GLU A 35 5.39 20.07 42.48
C GLU A 35 4.24 21.11 42.54
N GLN A 36 3.69 21.36 43.73
CA GLN A 36 2.39 22.01 43.93
C GLN A 36 2.46 23.38 44.66
N GLN A 37 1.26 23.98 44.85
CA GLN A 37 0.90 24.95 45.90
C GLN A 37 1.39 26.42 45.69
N ASP A 38 0.66 27.48 46.13
CA ASP A 38 -0.50 27.51 47.03
C ASP A 38 -1.38 28.78 46.94
N LYS A 39 -2.64 28.70 47.44
CA LYS A 39 -3.52 29.77 48.05
C LYS A 39 -3.74 31.12 47.29
N LYS A 40 -4.96 31.69 47.17
CA LYS A 40 -6.06 31.88 48.16
C LYS A 40 -7.44 32.21 47.52
N GLY A 41 -8.53 31.85 48.23
CA GLY A 41 -9.77 32.64 48.40
C GLY A 41 -10.79 32.70 47.24
N THR A 42 -12.12 32.74 47.45
CA THR A 42 -12.90 33.02 48.68
C THR A 42 -14.28 32.31 48.66
N HIS A 43 -14.91 32.10 49.82
CA HIS A 43 -16.25 31.49 49.98
C HIS A 43 -17.41 32.32 49.41
N ILE A 44 -18.46 31.63 48.95
CA ILE A 44 -19.88 31.89 49.26
C ILE A 44 -20.54 30.54 49.66
N GLU A 45 -21.62 30.57 50.45
CA GLU A 45 -22.27 29.40 51.05
C GLU A 45 -23.69 29.10 50.54
N GLN A 46 -24.08 27.82 50.63
CA GLN A 46 -25.47 27.29 50.70
C GLN A 46 -26.35 27.48 49.44
N THR A 47 -27.38 26.67 49.15
CA THR A 47 -28.27 25.88 50.03
C THR A 47 -28.54 24.46 49.49
N GLN A 48 -29.05 23.59 50.36
CA GLN A 48 -29.35 22.17 50.12
C GLN A 48 -30.53 21.92 49.17
N LYS A 49 -30.52 20.77 48.47
CA LYS A 49 -31.61 19.78 48.62
C LYS A 49 -31.14 18.36 48.25
N THR A 50 -31.31 17.42 49.17
CA THR A 50 -31.29 15.98 48.92
C THR A 50 -32.71 15.49 48.60
N ASP A 51 -32.81 14.44 47.79
CA ASP A 51 -33.97 13.53 47.76
C ASP A 51 -33.41 12.10 47.68
N GLU A 52 -34.12 11.14 48.26
CA GLU A 52 -33.59 9.82 48.65
C GLU A 52 -33.93 8.72 47.63
N LEU A 53 -33.05 7.71 47.51
CA LEU A 53 -33.39 6.44 46.86
C LEU A 53 -33.57 5.39 47.96
N THR A 54 -34.74 4.74 47.98
CA THR A 54 -35.14 3.78 49.03
C THR A 54 -35.21 2.36 48.47
N ASP A 55 -34.71 1.39 49.23
CA ASP A 55 -34.74 -0.03 48.88
C ASP A 55 -36.14 -0.66 49.02
N ALA A 56 -36.39 -1.70 48.22
CA ALA A 56 -37.41 -2.72 48.49
C ALA A 56 -37.01 -4.07 47.82
N GLU A 57 -36.69 -5.07 48.64
CA GLU A 57 -36.41 -6.45 48.22
C GLU A 57 -37.71 -7.30 48.10
N VAL A 58 -37.60 -8.64 48.29
CA VAL A 58 -38.69 -9.59 48.66
C VAL A 58 -39.64 -10.04 47.52
N GLN A 59 -39.90 -11.35 47.24
CA GLN A 59 -39.42 -12.65 47.77
C GLN A 59 -39.80 -13.85 46.82
N GLN A 60 -39.04 -14.97 46.89
CA GLN A 60 -39.44 -16.42 46.86
C GLN A 60 -40.38 -16.99 45.74
N GLU A 61 -40.57 -18.31 45.49
CA GLU A 61 -39.89 -19.62 45.74
C GLU A 61 -40.42 -20.63 44.68
N SER A 62 -39.62 -21.49 44.02
CA SER A 62 -38.94 -22.75 44.41
C SER A 62 -39.73 -24.08 44.27
N THR A 63 -39.19 -24.99 43.45
CA THR A 63 -39.23 -26.47 43.55
C THR A 63 -38.17 -26.97 42.53
N GLN A 64 -37.09 -27.72 42.84
CA GLN A 64 -36.97 -29.08 43.42
C GLN A 64 -37.73 -30.15 42.60
N LYS A 65 -37.13 -31.29 42.20
CA LYS A 65 -35.85 -31.95 42.62
C LYS A 65 -35.33 -32.93 41.52
N ASP A 66 -34.13 -33.52 41.54
CA ASP A 66 -33.03 -33.50 42.54
C ASP A 66 -31.70 -32.94 41.97
N ALA A 67 -30.56 -33.62 41.71
CA ALA A 67 -30.09 -35.00 41.94
C ALA A 67 -28.54 -35.11 42.01
N ILE A 68 -28.06 -36.34 42.21
CA ILE A 68 -26.68 -36.89 42.16
C ILE A 68 -25.69 -36.07 41.28
N LYS A 69 -24.56 -35.45 41.71
CA LYS A 69 -23.68 -35.48 42.92
C LYS A 69 -22.40 -36.34 42.81
N ASP A 70 -21.34 -35.86 43.49
CA ASP A 70 -19.97 -36.40 43.69
C ASP A 70 -18.96 -36.24 42.50
N LYS A 71 -17.69 -35.86 42.72
CA LYS A 71 -17.00 -35.27 43.89
C LYS A 71 -15.66 -34.62 43.47
N LEU A 72 -15.16 -33.62 44.23
CA LEU A 72 -13.88 -32.95 43.98
C LEU A 72 -13.23 -32.50 45.30
N HIS A 73 -12.06 -33.08 45.65
CA HIS A 73 -11.18 -32.82 46.82
C HIS A 73 -9.89 -33.67 46.60
N THR A 74 -8.64 -33.30 46.94
CA THR A 74 -8.03 -32.09 47.54
C THR A 74 -6.57 -31.95 47.03
N GLN A 75 -5.95 -30.78 47.19
CA GLN A 75 -4.49 -30.56 47.03
C GLN A 75 -3.69 -31.42 48.06
N ASN A 76 -2.44 -31.85 47.85
CA ASN A 76 -1.25 -30.97 47.76
C ASN A 76 0.05 -31.74 47.41
N SER A 77 1.05 -30.97 46.98
CA SER A 77 2.51 -31.19 47.01
C SER A 77 3.09 -32.60 47.22
N ASN A 78 3.82 -33.10 46.22
CA ASN A 78 5.10 -33.76 46.49
C ASN A 78 6.09 -33.49 45.33
N THR A 79 7.30 -33.06 45.65
CA THR A 79 8.32 -32.68 44.66
C THR A 79 9.00 -33.92 44.10
N LEU A 80 8.96 -34.10 42.78
CA LEU A 80 9.70 -35.15 42.08
C LEU A 80 10.33 -34.59 40.81
N GLU A 81 11.63 -34.82 40.65
CA GLU A 81 12.46 -34.19 39.63
C GLU A 81 12.17 -34.77 38.24
N ILE A 82 11.71 -33.92 37.31
CA ILE A 82 11.62 -34.27 35.89
C ILE A 82 12.75 -33.53 35.15
N PRO A 83 13.81 -34.23 34.70
CA PRO A 83 15.00 -33.58 34.16
C PRO A 83 14.68 -32.83 32.86
N HIS A 84 14.90 -31.52 32.87
CA HIS A 84 14.80 -30.66 31.69
C HIS A 84 15.94 -30.95 30.70
N SER A 85 15.79 -32.01 29.90
CA SER A 85 16.72 -32.38 28.83
C SER A 85 15.99 -32.84 27.57
N LYS A 86 15.12 -31.98 27.04
CA LYS A 86 15.00 -31.86 25.58
C LYS A 86 15.90 -30.72 25.14
N LYS A 87 17.18 -31.05 24.87
CA LYS A 87 17.97 -30.26 23.92
C LYS A 87 17.09 -30.04 22.69
N GLN A 88 16.90 -28.80 22.26
CA GLN A 88 16.66 -28.59 20.83
C GLN A 88 17.89 -29.15 20.14
N SER A 89 17.72 -30.24 19.39
CA SER A 89 18.76 -30.68 18.47
C SER A 89 18.90 -29.57 17.44
N GLU A 90 20.04 -28.90 17.43
CA GLU A 90 20.54 -28.20 16.26
C GLU A 90 20.69 -29.27 15.16
N LEU A 91 19.61 -29.49 14.42
CA LEU A 91 19.63 -30.21 13.17
C LEU A 91 20.50 -29.37 12.24
N ALA A 92 21.79 -29.73 12.20
CA ALA A 92 22.78 -29.08 11.36
C ALA A 92 22.19 -28.85 9.97
N THR A 93 22.08 -27.59 9.58
CA THR A 93 21.59 -27.19 8.27
C THR A 93 22.52 -27.77 7.22
N SER A 94 22.18 -28.91 6.64
CA SER A 94 23.01 -29.51 5.60
C SER A 94 22.99 -28.59 4.38
N GLU A 95 24.17 -28.07 4.11
CA GLU A 95 24.51 -27.23 2.97
C GLU A 95 25.06 -28.14 1.86
N ARG A 96 24.66 -27.88 0.61
CA ARG A 96 25.10 -28.64 -0.56
C ARG A 96 25.42 -27.70 -1.71
N ASP A 97 26.69 -27.66 -2.08
CA ASP A 97 27.14 -27.06 -3.33
C ASP A 97 26.72 -27.94 -4.51
N VAL A 98 26.24 -27.33 -5.59
CA VAL A 98 25.79 -28.01 -6.81
C VAL A 98 26.35 -27.31 -8.05
N THR A 99 26.78 -28.10 -9.04
CA THR A 99 27.35 -27.61 -10.32
C THR A 99 26.48 -27.96 -11.53
N THR A 100 25.60 -28.94 -11.38
CA THR A 100 24.71 -29.46 -12.43
C THR A 100 23.24 -29.38 -12.03
N PHE A 101 22.35 -29.48 -13.02
CA PHE A 101 20.91 -29.56 -12.78
C PHE A 101 20.53 -30.84 -12.01
N GLU A 102 21.17 -31.96 -12.32
CA GLU A 102 20.97 -33.24 -11.64
C GLU A 102 21.31 -33.16 -10.14
N GLU A 103 22.44 -32.53 -9.79
CA GLU A 103 22.82 -32.27 -8.39
C GLU A 103 21.82 -31.32 -7.70
N PHE A 104 21.38 -30.26 -8.38
CA PHE A 104 20.37 -29.33 -7.87
C PHE A 104 19.03 -30.03 -7.60
N GLN A 105 18.55 -30.84 -8.55
CA GLN A 105 17.29 -31.59 -8.44
C GLN A 105 17.36 -32.65 -7.33
N ALA A 106 18.51 -33.30 -7.12
CA ALA A 106 18.72 -34.17 -5.98
C ALA A 106 18.78 -33.40 -4.65
N ALA A 107 19.44 -32.23 -4.62
CA ALA A 107 19.61 -31.43 -3.40
C ALA A 107 18.29 -30.84 -2.85
N ILE A 108 17.38 -30.42 -3.72
CA ILE A 108 16.08 -29.83 -3.33
C ILE A 108 15.00 -30.87 -3.01
N ALA A 109 15.17 -32.11 -3.50
CA ALA A 109 14.36 -33.27 -3.10
C ALA A 109 14.87 -33.93 -1.80
N ASP A 110 16.14 -33.74 -1.44
CA ASP A 110 16.74 -34.24 -0.19
C ASP A 110 16.12 -33.53 1.02
N ASN A 111 15.26 -34.23 1.75
CA ASN A 111 14.54 -33.65 2.87
C ASN A 111 15.45 -33.23 4.05
N THR A 112 16.74 -33.58 4.06
CA THR A 112 17.70 -33.12 5.07
C THR A 112 18.21 -31.71 4.74
N VAL A 113 18.49 -31.42 3.47
CA VAL A 113 19.16 -30.22 2.96
C VAL A 113 18.35 -28.94 3.23
N ARG A 114 19.06 -27.86 3.53
CA ARG A 114 18.48 -26.53 3.79
C ARG A 114 19.13 -25.41 2.99
N VAL A 115 20.39 -25.54 2.62
CA VAL A 115 21.12 -24.52 1.85
C VAL A 115 21.66 -25.18 0.60
N ILE A 116 21.38 -24.60 -0.56
CA ILE A 116 21.83 -25.06 -1.87
C ILE A 116 22.59 -23.91 -2.53
N ASN A 117 23.90 -24.07 -2.69
CA ASN A 117 24.73 -23.10 -3.42
C ASN A 117 24.87 -23.56 -4.87
N ILE A 118 24.35 -22.77 -5.81
CA ILE A 118 24.53 -23.05 -7.24
C ILE A 118 25.89 -22.47 -7.65
N MET A 119 26.89 -23.32 -7.87
CA MET A 119 28.30 -22.93 -8.04
C MET A 119 28.72 -22.76 -9.50
N GLN A 120 27.88 -23.19 -10.45
CA GLN A 120 28.05 -23.00 -11.89
C GLN A 120 26.67 -22.78 -12.54
N SER A 121 26.63 -22.11 -13.70
CA SER A 121 25.37 -21.82 -14.39
C SER A 121 24.65 -23.09 -14.84
N ILE A 122 23.45 -23.33 -14.29
CA ILE A 122 22.64 -24.52 -14.58
C ILE A 122 21.52 -24.22 -15.58
N LYS A 123 21.23 -25.20 -16.45
CA LYS A 123 20.03 -25.20 -17.30
C LYS A 123 19.09 -26.31 -16.85
N PHE A 124 17.82 -25.96 -16.59
CA PHE A 124 16.82 -26.94 -16.18
C PHE A 124 16.47 -27.88 -17.35
N LYS A 125 16.22 -29.15 -17.02
CA LYS A 125 15.86 -30.23 -17.98
C LYS A 125 14.47 -30.83 -17.70
N SER A 126 13.90 -30.52 -16.55
CA SER A 126 12.57 -30.93 -16.10
C SER A 126 12.12 -30.01 -14.96
N ASN A 127 10.84 -30.10 -14.57
CA ASN A 127 10.33 -29.44 -13.37
C ASN A 127 11.01 -29.97 -12.10
N VAL A 128 11.05 -29.13 -11.08
CA VAL A 128 11.70 -29.41 -9.79
C VAL A 128 10.65 -29.30 -8.69
N TYR A 129 10.69 -30.20 -7.71
CA TYR A 129 9.67 -30.30 -6.66
C TYR A 129 10.30 -30.22 -5.27
N ILE A 130 9.74 -29.38 -4.40
CA ILE A 130 10.19 -29.20 -3.02
C ILE A 130 9.54 -30.28 -2.15
N ALA A 131 10.30 -31.34 -1.85
CA ALA A 131 9.82 -32.51 -1.10
C ALA A 131 9.79 -32.30 0.43
N THR A 132 9.86 -31.06 0.94
CA THR A 132 9.96 -30.76 2.36
C THR A 132 9.06 -29.61 2.80
N GLU A 133 8.50 -29.73 4.01
CA GLU A 133 7.71 -28.67 4.67
C GLU A 133 8.58 -27.54 5.23
N LYS A 134 9.88 -27.81 5.44
CA LYS A 134 10.82 -26.84 5.99
C LYS A 134 11.25 -25.83 4.92
N GLU A 135 11.91 -24.76 5.35
CA GLU A 135 12.46 -23.78 4.43
C GLU A 135 13.71 -24.34 3.71
N VAL A 136 13.75 -24.15 2.39
CA VAL A 136 14.92 -24.37 1.55
C VAL A 136 15.45 -23.01 1.10
N ILE A 137 16.75 -22.79 1.26
CA ILE A 137 17.46 -21.59 0.87
C ILE A 137 18.31 -21.93 -0.36
N ILE A 138 18.05 -21.25 -1.47
CA ILE A 138 18.83 -21.35 -2.71
C ILE A 138 19.67 -20.08 -2.82
N ASN A 139 20.99 -20.24 -2.86
CA ASN A 139 21.93 -19.18 -3.19
C ASN A 139 22.33 -19.34 -4.67
N GLY A 140 21.92 -18.38 -5.50
CA GLY A 140 22.15 -18.39 -6.94
C GLY A 140 23.56 -17.94 -7.38
N ASN A 141 24.37 -17.38 -6.47
CA ASN A 141 25.72 -16.87 -6.75
C ASN A 141 25.84 -15.95 -7.99
N ALA A 142 24.85 -15.09 -8.24
CA ALA A 142 24.85 -14.16 -9.38
C ALA A 142 26.02 -13.17 -9.35
N ASP A 143 26.49 -12.79 -8.15
CA ASP A 143 27.75 -12.07 -7.92
C ASP A 143 28.99 -12.73 -8.55
N LYS A 144 28.98 -14.06 -8.69
CA LYS A 144 30.05 -14.87 -9.32
C LYS A 144 29.78 -15.14 -10.81
N GLY A 145 28.77 -14.50 -11.40
CA GLY A 145 28.36 -14.68 -12.80
C GLY A 145 27.54 -15.95 -13.07
N VAL A 146 27.04 -16.62 -12.03
CA VAL A 146 26.19 -17.80 -12.17
C VAL A 146 24.80 -17.39 -12.66
N HIS A 147 24.22 -18.20 -13.56
CA HIS A 147 22.92 -17.98 -14.16
C HIS A 147 22.06 -19.24 -14.16
N ILE A 148 20.77 -19.09 -13.87
CA ILE A 148 19.77 -20.16 -13.81
C ILE A 148 18.89 -20.07 -15.06
N ALA A 149 19.21 -20.85 -16.09
CA ALA A 149 18.41 -20.96 -17.30
C ALA A 149 17.26 -21.97 -17.06
N ALA A 150 16.14 -21.49 -16.54
CA ALA A 150 14.97 -22.31 -16.25
C ALA A 150 14.28 -22.83 -17.53
N GLY A 151 14.40 -22.09 -18.64
CA GLY A 151 13.82 -22.50 -19.92
C GLY A 151 12.29 -22.57 -19.85
N GLU A 152 11.73 -23.78 -19.87
CA GLU A 152 10.29 -24.01 -19.69
C GLU A 152 9.88 -24.68 -18.37
N PHE A 153 10.81 -24.73 -17.42
CA PHE A 153 10.63 -25.48 -16.18
C PHE A 153 10.49 -24.57 -14.95
N SER A 154 9.85 -25.08 -13.92
CA SER A 154 9.55 -24.34 -12.69
C SER A 154 9.90 -25.15 -11.44
N ILE A 155 10.04 -24.45 -10.31
CA ILE A 155 10.12 -25.03 -8.97
C ILE A 155 8.71 -25.04 -8.37
N PHE A 156 8.22 -26.23 -8.02
CA PHE A 156 6.90 -26.49 -7.48
C PHE A 156 6.95 -26.82 -5.98
N GLY A 157 6.05 -26.22 -5.19
CA GLY A 157 5.66 -26.73 -3.88
C GLY A 157 4.57 -27.80 -4.02
N GLU A 158 4.66 -28.89 -3.27
CA GLU A 158 3.55 -29.86 -3.20
C GLU A 158 2.46 -29.39 -2.23
N ASN A 159 1.20 -29.33 -2.69
CA ASN A 159 0.01 -29.27 -1.83
C ASN A 159 0.08 -28.25 -0.66
N THR A 160 0.44 -26.99 -0.96
CA THR A 160 0.64 -25.93 0.05
C THR A 160 1.66 -26.29 1.13
N LYS A 161 2.78 -26.89 0.73
CA LYS A 161 3.95 -27.17 1.57
C LYS A 161 5.21 -26.57 0.95
N GLY A 162 6.23 -26.42 1.81
CA GLY A 162 7.49 -25.78 1.47
C GLY A 162 7.46 -24.27 1.68
N SER A 163 8.61 -23.76 2.12
CA SER A 163 8.96 -22.33 2.06
C SER A 163 10.29 -22.23 1.32
N LEU A 164 10.48 -21.18 0.53
CA LEU A 164 11.67 -21.02 -0.30
C LEU A 164 12.24 -19.62 -0.15
N SER A 165 13.50 -19.53 0.24
CA SER A 165 14.32 -18.32 0.11
C SER A 165 15.18 -18.43 -1.16
N LEU A 166 15.13 -17.43 -2.03
CA LEU A 166 15.98 -17.35 -3.22
C LEU A 166 16.85 -16.10 -3.12
N ASN A 167 18.15 -16.30 -2.98
CA ASN A 167 19.11 -15.25 -2.69
C ASN A 167 20.12 -15.11 -3.85
N ASN A 168 20.51 -13.88 -4.20
CA ASN A 168 21.63 -13.58 -5.09
C ASN A 168 21.56 -14.39 -6.41
N ALA A 169 20.47 -14.22 -7.16
CA ALA A 169 20.14 -15.11 -8.29
C ALA A 169 19.82 -14.32 -9.57
N ASN A 170 20.27 -14.83 -10.71
CA ASN A 170 20.00 -14.31 -12.05
C ASN A 170 19.35 -15.41 -12.89
N ILE A 171 18.12 -15.20 -13.34
CA ILE A 171 17.21 -16.26 -13.82
C ILE A 171 16.58 -15.89 -15.17
N SER A 172 16.53 -16.83 -16.12
CA SER A 172 15.80 -16.67 -17.39
C SER A 172 14.76 -17.77 -17.66
N MET A 173 13.63 -17.40 -18.27
CA MET A 173 12.50 -18.31 -18.55
C MET A 173 11.79 -18.00 -19.88
N ASP A 174 11.79 -18.97 -20.79
CA ASP A 174 11.54 -18.83 -22.23
C ASP A 174 10.17 -19.34 -22.74
N ILE A 175 9.25 -19.76 -21.85
CA ILE A 175 7.92 -20.22 -22.26
C ILE A 175 7.18 -19.17 -23.10
N LYS A 176 6.62 -19.59 -24.25
CA LYS A 176 5.82 -18.70 -25.10
C LYS A 176 4.32 -18.75 -24.82
N ASN A 177 3.84 -19.72 -24.04
CA ASN A 177 2.44 -20.18 -24.08
C ASN A 177 1.70 -20.28 -22.73
N SER A 178 2.25 -19.87 -21.56
CA SER A 178 1.55 -20.04 -20.27
C SER A 178 1.73 -18.88 -19.28
N LYS A 179 0.86 -17.86 -19.40
CA LYS A 179 0.88 -16.62 -18.57
C LYS A 179 0.79 -16.85 -17.05
N HIS A 180 0.30 -18.00 -16.62
CA HIS A 180 -0.08 -18.29 -15.23
C HIS A 180 0.85 -19.30 -14.52
N ILE A 181 1.79 -19.95 -15.22
CA ILE A 181 2.80 -20.83 -14.61
C ILE A 181 4.05 -20.00 -14.33
N GLY A 182 4.31 -19.72 -13.05
CA GLY A 182 5.48 -18.97 -12.62
C GLY A 182 6.75 -19.82 -12.54
N PHE A 183 7.93 -19.18 -12.50
CA PHE A 183 9.18 -19.88 -12.17
C PHE A 183 9.11 -20.54 -10.78
N LEU A 184 8.51 -19.87 -9.80
CA LEU A 184 8.11 -20.43 -8.51
C LEU A 184 6.60 -20.65 -8.51
N ASN A 185 6.13 -21.86 -8.17
CA ASN A 185 4.72 -22.21 -8.27
C ASN A 185 4.21 -23.04 -7.08
N HIS A 186 3.03 -22.71 -6.54
CA HIS A 186 2.38 -23.38 -5.40
C HIS A 186 3.23 -23.43 -4.09
N ILE A 187 4.16 -22.49 -3.89
CA ILE A 187 5.02 -22.41 -2.69
C ILE A 187 4.40 -21.46 -1.66
N ASN A 188 4.13 -21.91 -0.43
CA ASN A 188 3.44 -21.08 0.56
C ASN A 188 4.13 -19.75 0.86
N ASN A 189 5.39 -19.81 1.30
CA ASN A 189 6.16 -18.63 1.65
C ASN A 189 7.36 -18.53 0.70
N VAL A 190 7.37 -17.52 -0.15
CA VAL A 190 8.51 -17.15 -1.01
C VAL A 190 9.19 -15.95 -0.37
N LYS A 191 10.50 -16.03 -0.18
CA LYS A 191 11.35 -14.88 0.12
C LYS A 191 12.34 -14.74 -1.03
N ILE A 192 12.60 -13.51 -1.46
CA ILE A 192 13.67 -13.21 -2.40
C ILE A 192 14.61 -12.17 -1.82
N LYS A 193 15.90 -12.30 -2.12
CA LYS A 193 16.91 -11.31 -1.78
C LYS A 193 17.89 -11.14 -2.93
N ASP A 194 18.05 -9.91 -3.43
CA ASP A 194 19.01 -9.60 -4.50
C ASP A 194 18.81 -10.51 -5.75
N VAL A 195 17.55 -10.63 -6.21
CA VAL A 195 17.16 -11.50 -7.34
C VAL A 195 16.78 -10.71 -8.59
N ASN A 196 17.39 -11.09 -9.71
CA ASN A 196 17.05 -10.63 -11.05
C ASN A 196 16.36 -11.76 -11.84
N TYR A 197 15.19 -11.47 -12.41
CA TYR A 197 14.43 -12.38 -13.25
C TYR A 197 14.05 -11.70 -14.56
N THR A 198 14.27 -12.39 -15.68
CA THR A 198 13.70 -12.00 -16.98
C THR A 198 13.00 -13.20 -17.60
N GLY A 199 11.71 -13.06 -17.89
CA GLY A 199 10.97 -14.13 -18.56
C GLY A 199 9.73 -13.65 -19.28
N LYS A 200 9.08 -14.57 -19.98
CA LYS A 200 7.78 -14.29 -20.62
C LYS A 200 6.59 -14.60 -19.70
N ASN A 201 6.83 -15.45 -18.71
CA ASN A 201 5.87 -15.94 -17.73
C ASN A 201 5.90 -15.12 -16.43
N ALA A 202 5.02 -15.48 -15.49
CA ALA A 202 5.10 -15.00 -14.13
C ALA A 202 6.43 -15.38 -13.44
N PHE A 203 6.87 -14.56 -12.48
CA PHE A 203 7.95 -14.97 -11.58
C PHE A 203 7.44 -15.90 -10.48
N VAL A 204 6.32 -15.55 -9.85
CA VAL A 204 5.62 -16.39 -8.85
C VAL A 204 4.17 -16.61 -9.25
N SER A 205 3.68 -17.82 -9.00
CA SER A 205 2.26 -18.16 -9.04
C SER A 205 1.84 -18.95 -7.80
N GLN A 206 0.68 -18.62 -7.25
CA GLN A 206 0.04 -19.32 -6.12
C GLN A 206 0.89 -19.43 -4.85
N ALA A 207 1.52 -18.33 -4.42
CA ALA A 207 2.09 -18.23 -3.07
C ALA A 207 1.12 -17.56 -2.08
N LEU A 208 1.22 -17.89 -0.78
CA LEU A 208 0.50 -17.21 0.31
C LEU A 208 1.19 -15.89 0.65
N LYS A 209 2.51 -15.96 0.87
CA LYS A 209 3.32 -14.84 1.35
C LYS A 209 4.53 -14.68 0.47
N PHE A 210 4.76 -13.45 0.02
CA PHE A 210 5.93 -13.06 -0.73
C PHE A 210 6.65 -11.92 -0.02
N LEU A 211 7.96 -12.06 0.12
CA LEU A 211 8.81 -11.13 0.85
C LEU A 211 10.06 -10.77 0.03
N ALA A 212 10.19 -9.50 -0.35
CA ALA A 212 11.37 -8.98 -1.02
C ALA A 212 12.31 -8.28 -0.02
N ASP A 213 13.58 -8.65 -0.06
CA ASP A 213 14.70 -8.03 0.65
C ASP A 213 15.83 -7.68 -0.34
N GLY A 214 16.78 -6.82 0.02
CA GLY A 214 17.83 -6.37 -0.91
C GLY A 214 17.27 -5.64 -2.14
N ASN A 215 17.86 -5.86 -3.32
CA ASN A 215 17.52 -5.17 -4.57
C ASN A 215 17.05 -6.16 -5.63
N ASN A 216 15.77 -6.14 -6.01
CA ASN A 216 15.18 -7.13 -6.90
C ASN A 216 14.61 -6.48 -8.16
N GLU A 217 14.92 -7.03 -9.33
CA GLU A 217 14.39 -6.58 -10.62
C GLU A 217 13.73 -7.76 -11.36
N ILE A 218 12.41 -7.69 -11.54
CA ILE A 218 11.57 -8.78 -12.04
C ILE A 218 10.85 -8.31 -13.31
N GLU A 219 11.32 -8.73 -14.48
CA GLU A 219 10.70 -8.43 -15.77
C GLU A 219 9.93 -9.63 -16.33
N THR A 220 8.64 -9.42 -16.64
CA THR A 220 7.76 -10.38 -17.32
C THR A 220 7.22 -9.78 -18.62
N GLU A 221 7.45 -10.39 -19.78
CA GLU A 221 6.93 -9.86 -21.06
C GLU A 221 5.41 -10.04 -21.22
N GLY A 222 4.85 -11.12 -20.66
CA GLY A 222 3.45 -11.53 -20.84
C GLY A 222 2.86 -12.23 -19.62
N GLY A 223 3.53 -12.14 -18.48
CA GLY A 223 3.12 -12.75 -17.22
C GLY A 223 2.29 -11.83 -16.33
N HIS A 224 1.63 -12.45 -15.36
CA HIS A 224 1.16 -11.78 -14.14
C HIS A 224 2.24 -11.96 -13.05
N ILE A 225 2.02 -11.46 -11.84
CA ILE A 225 2.63 -12.02 -10.62
C ILE A 225 1.49 -12.35 -9.66
N LEU A 226 1.29 -13.64 -9.37
CA LEU A 226 0.05 -14.19 -8.82
C LEU A 226 0.24 -14.75 -7.41
N PHE A 227 -0.47 -14.19 -6.45
CA PHE A 227 -0.62 -14.73 -5.10
C PHE A 227 -2.07 -15.15 -4.95
N GLY A 228 -2.34 -16.44 -5.20
CA GLY A 228 -3.68 -16.92 -5.57
C GLY A 228 -4.72 -16.94 -4.46
N ASP A 229 -5.88 -17.53 -4.76
CA ASP A 229 -7.15 -17.61 -4.00
C ASP A 229 -7.08 -18.19 -2.55
N TYR A 230 -6.13 -17.77 -1.73
CA TYR A 230 -5.92 -18.23 -0.37
C TYR A 230 -6.28 -17.14 0.64
N PRO A 231 -6.75 -17.50 1.84
CA PRO A 231 -7.02 -16.51 2.88
C PRO A 231 -5.71 -15.93 3.45
N ASN A 232 -5.63 -14.60 3.54
CA ASN A 232 -4.51 -13.83 4.09
C ASN A 232 -3.24 -13.87 3.22
N THR A 233 -3.38 -13.55 1.92
CA THR A 233 -2.23 -13.31 1.04
C THR A 233 -1.51 -12.01 1.41
N SER A 234 -0.18 -11.99 1.28
CA SER A 234 0.63 -10.80 1.55
C SER A 234 1.84 -10.66 0.64
N PHE A 235 1.98 -9.52 -0.01
CA PHE A 235 3.21 -9.06 -0.66
C PHE A 235 3.90 -8.04 0.26
N THR A 236 5.19 -8.23 0.57
CA THR A 236 5.93 -7.36 1.50
C THR A 236 7.30 -6.99 0.93
N VAL A 237 7.67 -5.72 1.00
CA VAL A 237 9.02 -5.22 0.69
C VAL A 237 9.66 -4.74 1.98
N ARG A 238 10.83 -5.30 2.33
CA ARG A 238 11.53 -5.09 3.61
C ARG A 238 12.12 -3.68 3.77
N PRO A 239 12.46 -3.24 5.00
CA PRO A 239 12.93 -1.88 5.24
C PRO A 239 14.22 -1.59 4.45
N GLY A 240 14.22 -0.50 3.68
CA GLY A 240 15.33 -0.14 2.79
C GLY A 240 15.55 -1.04 1.58
N ALA A 241 14.74 -2.09 1.39
CA ALA A 241 14.80 -2.95 0.21
C ALA A 241 14.13 -2.28 -1.00
N LYS A 242 14.55 -2.70 -2.19
CA LYS A 242 14.00 -2.23 -3.47
C LYS A 242 13.37 -3.42 -4.21
N TYR A 243 12.16 -3.22 -4.70
CA TYR A 243 11.49 -4.13 -5.61
C TYR A 243 11.03 -3.37 -6.85
N LYS A 244 11.60 -3.73 -8.00
CA LYS A 244 11.19 -3.23 -9.31
C LYS A 244 10.55 -4.36 -10.10
N GLY A 245 9.29 -4.20 -10.47
CA GLY A 245 8.54 -5.16 -11.28
C GLY A 245 8.08 -4.53 -12.57
N LYS A 246 8.40 -5.13 -13.72
CA LYS A 246 7.92 -4.69 -15.04
C LYS A 246 7.15 -5.83 -15.69
N MET A 247 5.87 -5.63 -15.97
CA MET A 247 4.94 -6.73 -16.26
C MET A 247 4.16 -6.56 -17.56
N GLY A 248 3.97 -7.67 -18.27
CA GLY A 248 3.06 -7.74 -19.42
C GLY A 248 1.60 -7.53 -19.01
N HIS A 249 1.19 -8.18 -17.91
CA HIS A 249 -0.09 -7.96 -17.24
C HIS A 249 0.11 -7.31 -15.87
N ARG A 250 -0.37 -7.91 -14.78
CA ARG A 250 -0.57 -7.25 -13.48
C ARG A 250 0.08 -7.98 -12.31
N LEU A 251 0.40 -7.24 -11.25
CA LEU A 251 0.54 -7.78 -9.90
C LEU A 251 -0.87 -8.08 -9.37
N GLU A 252 -1.08 -9.28 -8.83
CA GLU A 252 -2.42 -9.79 -8.49
C GLU A 252 -2.36 -10.57 -7.18
N ILE A 253 -2.95 -10.00 -6.13
CA ILE A 253 -2.87 -10.48 -4.74
C ILE A 253 -4.27 -10.82 -4.24
N GLY A 254 -4.47 -12.08 -3.86
CA GLY A 254 -5.76 -12.63 -3.47
C GLY A 254 -6.51 -13.25 -4.65
N GLY A 255 -7.83 -13.24 -4.59
CA GLY A 255 -8.67 -13.81 -5.64
C GLY A 255 -10.11 -14.09 -5.20
N ALA A 256 -10.96 -14.37 -6.19
CA ALA A 256 -12.42 -14.23 -6.16
C ALA A 256 -13.19 -15.22 -5.23
N LYS A 257 -12.51 -15.92 -4.33
CA LYS A 257 -13.14 -16.70 -3.27
C LYS A 257 -13.49 -15.79 -2.11
N LYS A 258 -14.76 -15.83 -1.69
CA LYS A 258 -15.21 -15.21 -0.44
C LYS A 258 -14.30 -15.66 0.73
N GLN A 259 -14.04 -14.75 1.67
CA GLN A 259 -13.11 -14.86 2.80
C GLN A 259 -11.60 -14.75 2.47
N SER A 260 -11.21 -14.26 1.28
CA SER A 260 -9.83 -13.82 1.04
C SER A 260 -9.56 -12.45 1.70
N ASN A 261 -8.45 -12.35 2.42
CA ASN A 261 -7.84 -11.08 2.85
C ASN A 261 -6.56 -10.89 2.04
N ALA A 262 -6.33 -9.69 1.50
CA ALA A 262 -5.17 -9.35 0.68
C ALA A 262 -4.39 -8.20 1.32
N SER A 263 -3.05 -8.21 1.19
CA SER A 263 -2.22 -7.12 1.71
C SER A 263 -0.96 -6.83 0.91
N ILE A 264 -0.63 -5.54 0.81
CA ILE A 264 0.70 -5.04 0.45
C ILE A 264 1.26 -4.31 1.67
N ASN A 265 2.52 -4.59 2.01
CA ASN A 265 3.24 -3.91 3.09
C ASN A 265 4.62 -3.46 2.59
N ILE A 266 4.79 -2.16 2.37
CA ILE A 266 6.06 -1.56 1.95
C ILE A 266 6.68 -0.96 3.21
N GLU A 267 7.66 -1.64 3.81
CA GLU A 267 8.20 -1.28 5.12
C GLU A 267 9.07 0.01 5.07
N ASN A 268 9.50 0.53 6.22
CA ASN A 268 10.12 1.85 6.32
C ASN A 268 11.36 2.01 5.40
N ASN A 269 11.43 3.13 4.67
CA ASN A 269 12.45 3.49 3.68
C ASN A 269 12.55 2.51 2.47
N ALA A 270 11.61 1.59 2.29
CA ALA A 270 11.59 0.68 1.15
C ALA A 270 11.09 1.36 -0.14
N GLU A 271 11.39 0.77 -1.29
CA GLU A 271 10.99 1.26 -2.61
C GLU A 271 10.28 0.16 -3.42
N LEU A 272 9.09 0.49 -3.91
CA LEU A 272 8.31 -0.32 -4.85
C LEU A 272 8.09 0.48 -6.14
N ASP A 273 8.60 -0.02 -7.25
CA ASP A 273 8.33 0.50 -8.59
C ASP A 273 7.68 -0.61 -9.43
N LEU A 274 6.45 -0.39 -9.89
CA LEU A 274 5.70 -1.35 -10.71
C LEU A 274 5.27 -0.71 -12.02
N GLU A 275 5.87 -1.18 -13.13
CA GLU A 275 5.48 -0.84 -14.49
C GLU A 275 4.61 -1.97 -15.09
N SER A 276 3.55 -1.61 -15.81
CA SER A 276 2.71 -2.57 -16.55
C SER A 276 2.32 -2.07 -17.93
N SER A 277 2.30 -3.01 -18.89
CA SER A 277 1.72 -2.78 -20.22
C SER A 277 0.18 -2.81 -20.23
N ASP A 278 -0.47 -3.06 -19.10
CA ASP A 278 -1.92 -3.15 -18.93
C ASP A 278 -2.34 -2.59 -17.54
N ASN A 279 -3.01 -3.37 -16.69
CA ASN A 279 -3.29 -3.02 -15.30
C ASN A 279 -2.02 -3.23 -14.45
N VAL A 280 -1.62 -2.25 -13.62
CA VAL A 280 -0.44 -2.43 -12.75
C VAL A 280 -0.69 -3.44 -11.62
N LEU A 281 -1.85 -3.31 -10.97
CA LEU A 281 -2.15 -3.94 -9.70
C LEU A 281 -3.64 -4.31 -9.63
N LEU A 282 -3.92 -5.44 -8.98
CA LEU A 282 -5.21 -5.86 -8.43
C LEU A 282 -5.00 -6.45 -7.02
N LEU A 283 -5.70 -5.91 -6.02
CA LEU A 283 -5.97 -6.57 -4.74
C LEU A 283 -7.43 -7.05 -4.72
N ASP A 284 -7.65 -8.36 -4.62
CA ASP A 284 -8.98 -8.96 -4.53
C ASP A 284 -9.16 -9.67 -3.18
N GLY A 285 -10.19 -9.24 -2.44
CA GLY A 285 -10.60 -9.82 -1.17
C GLY A 285 -11.71 -9.05 -0.46
N GLU A 286 -12.20 -9.61 0.64
CA GLU A 286 -13.15 -8.96 1.56
C GLU A 286 -12.48 -7.85 2.39
N SER A 287 -11.17 -7.97 2.62
CA SER A 287 -10.34 -6.91 3.22
C SER A 287 -9.01 -6.81 2.47
N SER A 288 -8.81 -5.68 1.80
CA SER A 288 -7.64 -5.39 0.98
C SER A 288 -6.90 -4.19 1.57
N ASN A 289 -5.62 -4.38 1.95
CA ASN A 289 -4.88 -3.39 2.75
C ASN A 289 -3.51 -3.07 2.14
N PHE A 290 -3.27 -1.81 1.78
CA PHE A 290 -1.99 -1.32 1.26
C PHE A 290 -1.33 -0.39 2.28
N ASN A 291 -0.35 -0.92 3.03
CA ASN A 291 0.41 -0.16 4.01
C ASN A 291 1.74 0.32 3.42
N VAL A 292 2.04 1.60 3.56
CA VAL A 292 3.32 2.21 3.17
C VAL A 292 3.97 2.85 4.38
N GLY A 293 5.15 2.36 4.73
CA GLY A 293 5.95 2.74 5.90
C GLY A 293 6.59 4.12 5.77
N GLU A 294 7.27 4.55 6.82
CA GLU A 294 7.85 5.89 6.91
C GLU A 294 8.98 6.07 5.89
N ASN A 295 9.03 7.22 5.23
CA ASN A 295 9.93 7.55 4.12
C ASN A 295 9.89 6.59 2.91
N ALA A 296 8.98 5.60 2.87
CA ALA A 296 8.92 4.62 1.80
C ALA A 296 8.31 5.22 0.52
N VAL A 297 8.69 4.68 -0.64
CA VAL A 297 8.30 5.17 -1.96
C VAL A 297 7.59 4.07 -2.74
N VAL A 298 6.40 4.39 -3.26
CA VAL A 298 5.61 3.53 -4.13
C VAL A 298 5.32 4.27 -5.44
N THR A 299 5.59 3.64 -6.57
CA THR A 299 5.23 4.12 -7.90
C THR A 299 4.55 3.00 -8.70
N LEU A 300 3.35 3.28 -9.21
CA LEU A 300 2.52 2.36 -9.98
C LEU A 300 2.23 2.99 -11.35
N THR A 301 2.84 2.47 -12.42
CA THR A 301 2.79 3.05 -13.78
C THR A 301 2.22 2.06 -14.80
N GLY A 302 1.09 2.38 -15.44
CA GLY A 302 0.48 1.49 -16.46
C GLY A 302 -0.78 2.07 -17.11
N LYS A 303 -1.54 1.26 -17.85
CA LYS A 303 -2.78 1.70 -18.54
C LYS A 303 -3.97 1.92 -17.61
N ARG A 304 -3.88 1.33 -16.41
CA ARG A 304 -4.83 1.41 -15.29
C ARG A 304 -4.10 1.04 -14.00
N VAL A 305 -4.55 1.57 -12.87
CA VAL A 305 -4.26 1.00 -11.56
C VAL A 305 -5.60 0.61 -10.94
N GLN A 306 -6.17 -0.50 -11.43
CA GLN A 306 -7.45 -1.04 -10.98
C GLN A 306 -7.26 -1.74 -9.62
N ASN A 307 -6.95 -0.92 -8.61
CA ASN A 307 -6.45 -1.31 -7.29
C ASN A 307 -7.31 -2.40 -6.63
N PHE A 308 -8.62 -2.39 -6.90
CA PHE A 308 -9.58 -3.42 -6.52
C PHE A 308 -10.55 -3.62 -7.69
N ASP A 309 -10.90 -4.86 -8.03
CA ASP A 309 -11.84 -5.25 -9.09
C ASP A 309 -12.85 -6.22 -8.51
N TRP A 310 -14.14 -5.89 -8.52
CA TRP A 310 -15.15 -6.61 -7.74
C TRP A 310 -16.48 -6.75 -8.47
N SER A 311 -16.96 -7.99 -8.58
CA SER A 311 -18.19 -8.32 -9.33
C SER A 311 -19.07 -9.39 -8.67
N ALA A 312 -18.84 -9.74 -7.39
CA ALA A 312 -19.39 -10.98 -6.80
C ALA A 312 -19.72 -10.97 -5.28
N VAL A 313 -19.45 -9.87 -4.57
CA VAL A 313 -19.54 -9.76 -3.10
C VAL A 313 -19.93 -8.32 -2.71
N GLU A 314 -20.37 -8.08 -1.47
CA GLU A 314 -21.07 -6.84 -1.05
C GLU A 314 -20.38 -6.05 0.10
N VAL A 315 -19.17 -6.43 0.54
CA VAL A 315 -18.55 -5.94 1.81
C VAL A 315 -17.03 -5.62 1.72
N ALA A 316 -16.47 -5.22 0.56
CA ALA A 316 -15.01 -5.06 0.36
C ALA A 316 -14.42 -3.82 1.06
N ARG A 317 -13.73 -4.02 2.17
CA ARG A 317 -12.99 -2.93 2.83
C ARG A 317 -11.62 -2.75 2.22
N SER A 318 -11.44 -1.65 1.50
CA SER A 318 -10.22 -1.32 0.73
C SER A 318 -9.43 -0.18 1.38
N ASN A 319 -8.41 -0.51 2.17
CA ASN A 319 -7.63 0.47 2.94
C ASN A 319 -6.26 0.75 2.31
N VAL A 320 -5.85 2.02 2.32
CA VAL A 320 -4.49 2.47 1.98
C VAL A 320 -3.99 3.36 3.12
N VAL A 321 -2.83 3.09 3.70
CA VAL A 321 -2.27 3.85 4.82
C VAL A 321 -0.85 4.31 4.48
N LEU A 322 -0.68 5.63 4.31
CA LEU A 322 0.60 6.26 4.01
C LEU A 322 1.16 6.86 5.30
N ASN A 323 2.27 6.29 5.80
CA ASN A 323 2.93 6.76 7.02
C ASN A 323 3.89 7.93 6.73
N GLN A 324 4.52 8.48 7.78
CA GLN A 324 5.17 9.78 7.72
C GLN A 324 6.21 9.89 6.59
N ASN A 325 6.19 11.02 5.87
CA ASN A 325 7.07 11.34 4.73
C ASN A 325 7.09 10.32 3.58
N SER A 326 6.17 9.35 3.55
CA SER A 326 6.06 8.39 2.43
C SER A 326 5.54 9.05 1.15
N LYS A 327 5.79 8.43 0.01
CA LYS A 327 5.32 8.89 -1.31
C LYS A 327 4.61 7.75 -2.02
N PHE A 328 3.37 7.97 -2.47
CA PHE A 328 2.60 7.00 -3.25
C PHE A 328 2.15 7.67 -4.55
N ASN A 329 2.66 7.17 -5.68
CA ASN A 329 2.41 7.69 -7.01
C ASN A 329 1.61 6.68 -7.85
N ILE A 330 0.44 7.08 -8.32
CA ILE A 330 -0.35 6.39 -9.34
C ILE A 330 -0.19 7.17 -10.65
N ILE A 331 0.33 6.53 -11.69
CA ILE A 331 0.58 7.14 -13.00
C ILE A 331 -0.12 6.31 -14.08
N ASN A 332 -1.32 6.74 -14.48
CA ASN A 332 -1.96 6.18 -15.66
C ASN A 332 -1.29 6.78 -16.92
N SER A 333 -0.70 5.92 -17.76
CA SER A 333 0.35 6.29 -18.71
C SER A 333 0.00 6.17 -20.19
N GLY A 334 -0.97 5.34 -20.59
CA GLY A 334 -1.42 5.28 -21.99
C GLY A 334 -2.20 4.01 -22.39
N GLY A 335 -3.38 4.17 -22.99
CA GLY A 335 -4.24 3.06 -23.42
C GLY A 335 -5.40 3.56 -24.29
N ASP A 336 -6.10 2.64 -24.97
CA ASP A 336 -7.19 3.01 -25.88
C ASP A 336 -8.33 3.74 -25.15
N ALA A 337 -8.71 4.91 -25.67
CA ALA A 337 -9.69 5.83 -25.08
C ALA A 337 -11.16 5.33 -25.12
N LYS A 338 -11.37 4.01 -25.24
CA LYS A 338 -12.65 3.31 -25.07
C LYS A 338 -12.81 2.72 -23.66
N SER A 339 -11.82 2.93 -22.80
CA SER A 339 -11.77 2.46 -21.42
C SER A 339 -12.54 3.40 -20.47
N ASN A 340 -13.65 2.93 -19.90
CA ASN A 340 -14.35 3.58 -18.78
C ASN A 340 -13.60 3.42 -17.43
N GLY A 341 -12.28 3.24 -17.47
CA GLY A 341 -11.47 2.92 -16.28
C GLY A 341 -11.15 4.15 -15.44
N THR A 342 -11.27 3.99 -14.13
CA THR A 342 -10.76 4.93 -13.12
C THR A 342 -9.27 4.66 -12.86
N ALA A 343 -8.46 5.69 -12.56
CA ALA A 343 -7.06 5.50 -12.16
C ALA A 343 -6.90 5.04 -10.69
N LEU A 344 -7.88 5.33 -9.82
CA LEU A 344 -8.01 4.80 -8.47
C LEU A 344 -9.48 4.68 -8.06
N SER A 345 -9.91 3.50 -7.60
CA SER A 345 -11.22 3.35 -6.96
C SER A 345 -11.09 3.12 -5.46
N VAL A 346 -12.07 3.61 -4.67
CA VAL A 346 -12.17 3.43 -3.22
C VAL A 346 -13.57 2.92 -2.88
N TYR A 347 -13.67 1.62 -2.61
CA TYR A 347 -14.93 0.87 -2.44
C TYR A 347 -15.34 0.70 -0.98
N HIS A 348 -16.65 0.55 -0.73
CA HIS A 348 -17.31 0.05 0.50
C HIS A 348 -16.54 0.23 1.82
N GLU A 349 -16.69 1.38 2.50
CA GLU A 349 -15.97 1.77 3.75
C GLU A 349 -14.44 1.87 3.65
N GLY A 350 -13.85 1.62 2.48
CA GLY A 350 -12.43 1.74 2.22
C GLY A 350 -11.91 3.16 2.48
N LYS A 351 -10.70 3.24 3.03
CA LYS A 351 -10.09 4.49 3.49
C LYS A 351 -8.68 4.64 2.96
N VAL A 352 -8.40 5.77 2.31
CA VAL A 352 -7.03 6.25 2.08
C VAL A 352 -6.67 7.21 3.20
N LEU A 353 -5.70 6.88 4.04
CA LEU A 353 -5.18 7.74 5.10
C LEU A 353 -3.78 8.25 4.72
N VAL A 354 -3.65 9.56 4.57
CA VAL A 354 -2.41 10.27 4.22
C VAL A 354 -1.93 11.03 5.45
N LYS A 355 -0.98 10.45 6.19
CA LYS A 355 -0.47 11.03 7.45
C LYS A 355 0.48 12.22 7.20
N ALA A 356 0.86 12.89 8.29
CA ALA A 356 1.80 14.02 8.29
C ALA A 356 3.07 13.77 7.43
N GLY A 357 3.38 14.72 6.55
CA GLY A 357 4.52 14.69 5.64
C GLY A 357 4.35 13.78 4.41
N ALA A 358 3.40 12.84 4.41
CA ALA A 358 3.17 11.92 3.30
C ALA A 358 2.58 12.61 2.07
N GLU A 359 2.87 12.08 0.88
CA GLU A 359 2.40 12.60 -0.40
C GLU A 359 1.66 11.51 -1.18
N PHE A 360 0.37 11.76 -1.47
CA PHE A 360 -0.43 10.92 -2.37
C PHE A 360 -0.65 11.63 -3.71
N ASN A 361 -0.16 11.03 -4.78
CA ASN A 361 -0.18 11.59 -6.13
C ASN A 361 -0.93 10.65 -7.07
N VAL A 362 -2.00 11.11 -7.72
CA VAL A 362 -2.73 10.37 -8.77
C VAL A 362 -2.71 11.20 -10.05
N ILE A 363 -2.08 10.69 -11.09
CA ILE A 363 -1.84 11.37 -12.37
C ILE A 363 -2.40 10.53 -13.51
N ASP A 364 -3.49 10.99 -14.13
CA ASP A 364 -4.04 10.37 -15.33
C ASP A 364 -3.67 11.15 -16.60
N ARG A 365 -2.78 10.56 -17.41
CA ARG A 365 -2.31 11.14 -18.67
C ARG A 365 -3.22 10.79 -19.85
N ILE A 366 -4.20 9.90 -19.67
CA ILE A 366 -5.17 9.50 -20.69
C ILE A 366 -6.36 10.45 -20.64
N LYS A 367 -7.02 10.66 -21.79
CA LYS A 367 -8.39 11.16 -21.79
C LYS A 367 -9.36 10.05 -21.36
N SER A 368 -9.68 9.97 -20.07
CA SER A 368 -10.63 8.97 -19.55
C SER A 368 -12.07 9.29 -19.95
N LEU A 369 -12.90 8.24 -20.08
CA LEU A 369 -14.36 8.37 -20.21
C LEU A 369 -15.07 8.42 -18.85
N GLY A 370 -14.40 8.01 -17.77
CA GLY A 370 -14.91 7.98 -16.40
C GLY A 370 -14.39 9.15 -15.57
N SER A 371 -13.71 8.84 -14.47
CA SER A 371 -13.02 9.80 -13.61
C SER A 371 -11.60 9.34 -13.28
N VAL A 372 -10.80 10.20 -12.65
CA VAL A 372 -9.45 9.85 -12.19
C VAL A 372 -9.51 9.10 -10.87
N VAL A 373 -10.44 9.47 -9.98
CA VAL A 373 -10.72 8.77 -8.71
C VAL A 373 -12.22 8.57 -8.52
N SER A 374 -12.66 7.38 -8.11
CA SER A 374 -14.09 7.09 -7.88
C SER A 374 -14.35 6.37 -6.55
N GLY A 375 -15.26 6.93 -5.77
CA GLY A 375 -16.10 6.10 -4.90
C GLY A 375 -17.17 5.41 -5.74
N GLU A 376 -17.69 4.28 -5.27
CA GLU A 376 -18.77 3.58 -5.99
C GLU A 376 -20.14 4.27 -5.82
N SER A 377 -21.17 3.78 -6.49
CA SER A 377 -22.55 4.29 -6.40
C SER A 377 -23.39 3.63 -5.30
N THR A 378 -22.80 2.79 -4.47
CA THR A 378 -23.42 2.15 -3.31
C THR A 378 -23.10 2.89 -2.02
N ASN A 379 -23.91 2.70 -0.99
CA ASN A 379 -23.58 3.05 0.39
C ASN A 379 -23.28 1.73 1.12
N PRO A 380 -22.22 1.62 1.95
CA PRO A 380 -21.43 2.67 2.60
C PRO A 380 -20.39 3.42 1.74
N ARG A 381 -20.05 4.64 2.18
CA ARG A 381 -19.10 5.56 1.50
C ARG A 381 -17.65 5.09 1.56
N GLY A 382 -16.86 5.44 0.54
CA GLY A 382 -15.40 5.44 0.64
C GLY A 382 -14.87 6.78 1.18
N GLU A 383 -13.70 6.79 1.82
CA GLU A 383 -13.06 8.01 2.34
C GLU A 383 -11.60 8.19 1.86
N ILE A 384 -11.21 9.43 1.58
CA ILE A 384 -9.81 9.88 1.57
C ILE A 384 -9.66 10.86 2.74
N ILE A 385 -8.64 10.67 3.56
CA ILE A 385 -8.33 11.48 4.74
C ILE A 385 -6.88 11.94 4.62
N VAL A 386 -6.68 13.25 4.62
CA VAL A 386 -5.36 13.89 4.68
C VAL A 386 -5.25 14.54 6.05
N ASP A 387 -4.38 14.00 6.89
CA ASP A 387 -4.10 14.52 8.22
C ASP A 387 -3.23 15.79 8.12
N HIS A 388 -3.06 16.46 9.27
CA HIS A 388 -2.19 17.63 9.40
C HIS A 388 -0.82 17.41 8.74
N SER A 389 -0.42 18.33 7.87
CA SER A 389 0.82 18.29 7.07
C SER A 389 0.94 17.12 6.06
N GLY A 390 -0.11 16.33 5.79
CA GLY A 390 -0.16 15.40 4.64
C GLY A 390 -0.36 16.15 3.31
N SER A 391 -0.20 15.50 2.15
CA SER A 391 -0.38 16.14 0.83
C SER A 391 -1.11 15.26 -0.18
N LEU A 392 -2.01 15.88 -0.97
CA LEU A 392 -2.89 15.19 -1.93
C LEU A 392 -2.93 15.91 -3.27
N ASN A 393 -2.41 15.27 -4.32
CA ASN A 393 -2.38 15.80 -5.68
C ASN A 393 -3.12 14.86 -6.63
N ILE A 394 -4.20 15.33 -7.26
CA ILE A 394 -4.99 14.57 -8.24
C ILE A 394 -5.06 15.39 -9.53
N SER A 395 -4.49 14.86 -10.61
CA SER A 395 -4.45 15.52 -11.91
C SER A 395 -4.84 14.58 -13.03
N GLY A 396 -5.57 15.07 -14.04
CA GLY A 396 -5.83 14.28 -15.24
C GLY A 396 -6.73 14.95 -16.26
N ASN A 397 -7.26 14.17 -17.20
CA ASN A 397 -8.03 14.63 -18.36
C ASN A 397 -9.32 13.80 -18.46
N ALA A 398 -10.37 14.19 -17.72
CA ALA A 398 -11.59 13.41 -17.58
C ALA A 398 -12.85 14.27 -17.47
N PRO A 399 -14.06 13.75 -17.79
CA PRO A 399 -15.34 14.41 -17.51
C PRO A 399 -15.51 14.90 -16.07
N ALA A 400 -14.93 14.20 -15.10
CA ALA A 400 -14.68 14.69 -13.74
C ALA A 400 -13.37 14.10 -13.20
N LEU A 401 -12.62 14.81 -12.35
CA LEU A 401 -11.49 14.16 -11.68
C LEU A 401 -11.97 13.15 -10.64
N ILE A 402 -12.94 13.51 -9.81
CA ILE A 402 -13.34 12.73 -8.64
C ILE A 402 -14.87 12.56 -8.64
N SER A 403 -15.37 11.33 -8.50
CA SER A 403 -16.81 11.02 -8.64
C SER A 403 -17.34 9.98 -7.64
N GLY A 404 -18.67 9.86 -7.59
CA GLY A 404 -19.38 8.82 -6.83
C GLY A 404 -19.45 9.11 -5.33
N ASN A 405 -19.73 8.08 -4.52
CA ASN A 405 -19.98 8.19 -3.09
C ASN A 405 -18.69 8.30 -2.25
N LEU A 406 -17.78 9.20 -2.67
CA LEU A 406 -16.50 9.46 -2.02
C LEU A 406 -16.58 10.68 -1.10
N TYR A 407 -16.01 10.54 0.09
CA TYR A 407 -15.75 11.64 1.01
C TYR A 407 -14.25 11.99 0.98
N VAL A 408 -13.88 13.26 0.84
CA VAL A 408 -12.49 13.73 0.97
C VAL A 408 -12.38 14.68 2.16
N LYS A 409 -11.55 14.33 3.14
CA LYS A 409 -11.23 15.10 4.36
C LYS A 409 -9.81 15.63 4.24
N MET A 410 -9.61 16.91 4.51
CA MET A 410 -8.30 17.56 4.58
C MET A 410 -8.25 18.48 5.81
N ASP A 411 -7.52 18.09 6.85
CA ASP A 411 -7.29 18.93 8.03
C ASP A 411 -5.85 19.45 8.00
N ALA A 412 -5.68 20.78 7.86
CA ALA A 412 -4.39 21.44 7.79
C ALA A 412 -3.33 20.73 6.89
N PRO A 413 -3.65 20.35 5.64
CA PRO A 413 -2.72 19.61 4.77
C PRO A 413 -1.49 20.46 4.41
N LYS A 414 -0.31 19.87 4.27
CA LYS A 414 0.92 20.59 3.82
C LYS A 414 0.72 21.22 2.43
N SER A 415 0.05 20.51 1.53
CA SER A 415 -0.31 21.01 0.20
C SER A 415 -1.42 20.16 -0.43
N TYR A 416 -2.18 20.74 -1.35
CA TYR A 416 -3.10 19.98 -2.20
C TYR A 416 -3.27 20.61 -3.58
N GLU A 417 -3.48 19.79 -4.59
CA GLU A 417 -3.77 20.22 -5.97
C GLU A 417 -4.78 19.28 -6.65
N PHE A 418 -5.84 19.86 -7.19
CA PHE A 418 -6.83 19.17 -8.02
C PHE A 418 -6.86 19.87 -9.39
N THR A 419 -6.44 19.21 -10.47
CA THR A 419 -6.26 19.87 -11.80
C THR A 419 -6.80 19.03 -12.95
N ASN A 420 -7.84 19.53 -13.64
CA ASN A 420 -8.48 18.86 -14.78
C ASN A 420 -8.13 19.51 -16.12
N HIS A 421 -7.24 18.86 -16.87
CA HIS A 421 -6.79 19.28 -18.20
C HIS A 421 -7.85 19.10 -19.29
N GLN A 422 -8.99 18.46 -19.00
CA GLN A 422 -10.08 18.35 -19.98
C GLN A 422 -10.83 19.68 -20.09
N SER A 423 -10.96 20.20 -21.32
CA SER A 423 -11.85 21.33 -21.63
C SER A 423 -13.29 21.02 -21.22
N GLY A 424 -13.84 21.78 -20.28
CA GLY A 424 -15.17 21.54 -19.70
C GLY A 424 -15.23 20.35 -18.73
N GLY A 425 -14.10 19.74 -18.39
CA GLY A 425 -13.97 18.80 -17.28
C GLY A 425 -13.98 19.55 -15.95
N ARG A 426 -14.77 19.03 -15.01
CA ARG A 426 -14.93 19.57 -13.65
C ARG A 426 -14.02 18.82 -12.67
N ILE A 427 -13.72 19.38 -11.50
CA ILE A 427 -13.09 18.59 -10.42
C ILE A 427 -14.06 17.49 -9.93
N TRP A 428 -15.32 17.84 -9.69
CA TRP A 428 -16.27 16.99 -8.95
C TRP A 428 -17.42 16.45 -9.82
N GLY A 429 -17.54 15.14 -9.89
CA GLY A 429 -18.51 14.41 -10.70
C GLY A 429 -19.76 14.00 -9.93
N HIS A 430 -20.92 14.46 -10.39
CA HIS A 430 -22.22 14.00 -9.91
C HIS A 430 -22.58 12.61 -10.48
N VAL A 431 -23.08 11.70 -9.64
CA VAL A 431 -23.54 10.34 -10.03
C VAL A 431 -24.91 10.05 -9.40
N GLN A 432 -25.97 10.24 -10.18
CA GLN A 432 -27.38 9.98 -9.83
C GLN A 432 -27.87 10.65 -8.53
N ASP A 433 -27.74 9.96 -7.39
CA ASP A 433 -28.18 10.45 -6.07
C ASP A 433 -26.98 10.75 -5.14
N PHE A 434 -25.77 10.41 -5.57
CA PHE A 434 -24.55 10.54 -4.78
C PHE A 434 -23.72 11.74 -5.23
N TRP A 435 -23.55 12.65 -4.28
CA TRP A 435 -22.73 13.84 -4.42
C TRP A 435 -21.40 13.63 -3.67
N PRO A 436 -20.24 13.90 -4.28
CA PRO A 436 -18.97 13.86 -3.57
C PRO A 436 -18.98 14.87 -2.43
N ASN A 437 -18.51 14.46 -1.26
CA ASN A 437 -18.45 15.30 -0.06
C ASN A 437 -17.00 15.75 0.15
N LEU A 438 -16.72 17.04 -0.02
CA LEU A 438 -15.39 17.62 0.21
C LEU A 438 -15.41 18.40 1.52
N SER A 439 -14.44 18.18 2.40
CA SER A 439 -14.28 18.94 3.64
C SER A 439 -12.85 19.36 3.86
N PHE A 440 -12.65 20.66 4.07
CA PHE A 440 -11.40 21.24 4.53
C PHE A 440 -11.57 21.83 5.92
N TRP A 441 -10.55 21.67 6.75
CA TRP A 441 -10.35 22.38 8.01
C TRP A 441 -8.99 23.08 7.96
N HIS A 442 -8.92 24.30 8.52
CA HIS A 442 -7.68 25.07 8.69
C HIS A 442 -6.85 25.20 7.39
N PHE A 443 -7.33 25.97 6.40
CA PHE A 443 -6.76 25.96 5.06
C PHE A 443 -6.77 27.31 4.32
N SER A 444 -5.89 27.42 3.32
CA SER A 444 -5.81 28.51 2.35
C SER A 444 -5.97 27.93 0.93
N MET A 445 -6.82 28.56 0.10
CA MET A 445 -7.30 27.99 -1.16
C MET A 445 -7.25 28.99 -2.31
N ASN A 446 -6.85 28.51 -3.50
CA ASN A 446 -6.92 29.24 -4.76
C ASN A 446 -7.75 28.44 -5.79
N ILE A 447 -8.57 29.12 -6.59
CA ILE A 447 -9.50 28.52 -7.58
C ILE A 447 -9.34 29.14 -8.97
N TRP A 448 -9.37 28.30 -10.01
CA TRP A 448 -9.41 28.68 -11.43
C TRP A 448 -10.57 27.97 -12.16
N GLU A 449 -11.38 28.74 -12.90
CA GLU A 449 -12.52 28.21 -13.68
C GLU A 449 -12.15 27.66 -15.07
N ASN A 450 -10.95 27.97 -15.58
CA ASN A 450 -10.48 27.44 -16.87
C ASN A 450 -8.99 27.09 -16.80
N THR A 451 -8.64 25.91 -17.29
CA THR A 451 -7.28 25.38 -17.33
C THR A 451 -6.45 25.89 -18.52
N GLN A 452 -7.06 26.61 -19.46
CA GLN A 452 -6.35 27.32 -20.54
C GLN A 452 -5.51 28.52 -20.07
N GLY A 453 -5.46 28.80 -18.75
CA GLY A 453 -4.76 29.95 -18.16
C GLY A 453 -3.93 29.61 -16.92
N PHE A 454 -3.24 28.45 -16.88
CA PHE A 454 -2.46 28.00 -15.71
C PHE A 454 -1.31 28.92 -15.26
N GLU A 455 -0.88 29.87 -16.09
CA GLU A 455 0.13 30.89 -15.74
C GLU A 455 -0.51 32.20 -15.20
N GLY A 456 -1.85 32.28 -15.13
CA GLY A 456 -2.60 33.45 -14.67
C GLY A 456 -2.98 33.41 -13.19
N GLU A 457 -3.30 34.58 -12.64
CA GLU A 457 -3.78 34.74 -11.27
C GLU A 457 -5.07 33.91 -11.03
N PRO A 458 -5.25 33.36 -9.80
CA PRO A 458 -6.49 32.67 -9.45
C PRO A 458 -7.68 33.63 -9.49
N LYS A 459 -8.85 33.14 -9.91
CA LYS A 459 -10.09 33.93 -9.91
C LYS A 459 -10.52 34.26 -8.47
N HIS A 460 -10.24 33.36 -7.54
CA HIS A 460 -10.54 33.53 -6.12
C HIS A 460 -9.42 32.95 -5.25
N SER A 461 -9.11 33.65 -4.16
CA SER A 461 -8.12 33.26 -3.16
C SER A 461 -8.66 33.54 -1.75
N TRP A 462 -8.55 32.57 -0.85
CA TRP A 462 -8.84 32.73 0.58
C TRP A 462 -7.67 32.19 1.41
N LYS A 463 -7.52 32.74 2.62
CA LYS A 463 -6.48 32.35 3.58
C LYS A 463 -7.10 32.04 4.93
N ASP A 464 -6.45 31.15 5.67
CA ASP A 464 -6.72 30.86 7.08
C ASP A 464 -8.21 30.59 7.38
N VAL A 465 -8.87 29.89 6.46
CA VAL A 465 -10.28 29.51 6.52
C VAL A 465 -10.44 28.33 7.48
N ASP A 466 -11.23 28.52 8.52
CA ASP A 466 -11.35 27.54 9.60
C ASP A 466 -12.10 26.27 9.14
N PHE A 467 -13.19 26.41 8.37
CA PHE A 467 -13.95 25.28 7.85
C PHE A 467 -14.66 25.55 6.51
N PHE A 468 -14.64 24.56 5.63
CA PHE A 468 -15.41 24.53 4.39
C PHE A 468 -15.87 23.11 4.04
N ASN A 469 -17.14 22.98 3.63
CA ASN A 469 -17.78 21.76 3.18
C ASN A 469 -18.47 21.98 1.83
N ILE A 470 -18.30 21.07 0.87
CA ILE A 470 -19.14 21.01 -0.35
C ILE A 470 -20.08 19.83 -0.21
N ARG A 471 -21.40 20.10 -0.28
CA ARG A 471 -22.45 19.08 -0.40
C ARG A 471 -23.39 19.46 -1.52
N ASN A 472 -23.59 18.56 -2.48
CA ASN A 472 -24.58 18.75 -3.54
C ASN A 472 -24.34 20.03 -4.38
N ILE A 473 -23.07 20.38 -4.63
CA ILE A 473 -22.59 21.67 -5.21
C ILE A 473 -22.87 22.90 -4.32
N MET A 474 -23.77 22.81 -3.33
CA MET A 474 -23.99 23.83 -2.31
C MET A 474 -22.84 23.83 -1.29
N GLY A 475 -22.25 25.00 -1.06
CA GLY A 475 -21.24 25.18 -0.03
C GLY A 475 -21.85 25.33 1.37
N HIS A 476 -21.08 24.96 2.38
CA HIS A 476 -21.20 25.48 3.75
C HIS A 476 -19.81 25.90 4.21
N SER A 477 -19.65 27.14 4.69
CA SER A 477 -18.37 27.66 5.20
C SER A 477 -18.61 28.73 6.25
N SER A 478 -17.59 29.03 7.06
CA SER A 478 -17.50 30.28 7.80
C SER A 478 -17.43 31.50 6.87
N GLU A 479 -16.87 31.34 5.66
CA GLU A 479 -16.68 32.41 4.68
C GLU A 479 -17.86 32.52 3.69
N PRO A 480 -18.72 33.55 3.78
CA PRO A 480 -19.91 33.68 2.93
C PRO A 480 -19.58 34.00 1.46
N GLU A 481 -18.33 34.35 1.15
CA GLU A 481 -17.85 34.57 -0.21
C GLU A 481 -17.66 33.25 -0.97
N ILE A 482 -17.20 32.19 -0.30
CA ILE A 482 -17.00 30.85 -0.90
C ILE A 482 -18.35 30.28 -1.39
N LEU A 483 -19.45 30.64 -0.73
CA LEU A 483 -20.81 30.22 -1.08
C LEU A 483 -21.31 30.78 -2.43
N LYS A 484 -20.62 31.76 -3.02
CA LYS A 484 -20.97 32.39 -4.30
C LYS A 484 -20.28 31.73 -5.51
N VAL A 485 -19.44 30.72 -5.28
CA VAL A 485 -18.60 30.09 -6.31
C VAL A 485 -19.33 28.92 -6.99
N ASP A 486 -19.31 28.87 -8.32
CA ASP A 486 -19.86 27.74 -9.07
C ASP A 486 -18.85 26.57 -9.14
N PHE A 487 -18.92 25.68 -8.14
CA PHE A 487 -18.08 24.48 -8.08
C PHE A 487 -18.32 23.50 -9.24
N GLY A 488 -19.37 23.67 -10.05
CA GLY A 488 -19.60 22.92 -11.28
C GLY A 488 -18.69 23.34 -12.44
N LYS A 489 -18.11 24.55 -12.40
CA LYS A 489 -17.25 25.12 -13.47
C LYS A 489 -15.75 25.14 -13.16
N ILE A 490 -15.30 24.52 -12.07
CA ILE A 490 -13.89 24.61 -11.66
C ILE A 490 -13.01 23.61 -12.42
N GLY A 491 -11.94 24.13 -13.02
CA GLY A 491 -10.89 23.36 -13.70
C GLY A 491 -9.63 23.12 -12.85
N LYS A 492 -9.33 23.99 -11.87
CA LYS A 492 -8.27 23.76 -10.87
C LYS A 492 -8.60 24.34 -9.49
N ILE A 493 -8.22 23.62 -8.44
CA ILE A 493 -8.11 24.10 -7.06
C ILE A 493 -6.71 23.73 -6.54
N SER A 494 -6.01 24.64 -5.86
CA SER A 494 -4.79 24.29 -5.12
C SER A 494 -4.59 25.16 -3.88
N GLY A 495 -3.93 24.61 -2.86
CA GLY A 495 -3.76 25.31 -1.59
C GLY A 495 -2.79 24.66 -0.61
N ILE A 496 -2.76 25.22 0.59
CA ILE A 496 -1.97 24.77 1.74
C ILE A 496 -2.82 24.90 3.00
N GLY A 497 -2.51 24.14 4.04
CA GLY A 497 -3.06 24.28 5.38
C GLY A 497 -2.59 25.57 6.03
N SER A 498 -3.47 26.22 6.78
CA SER A 498 -3.07 27.19 7.79
C SER A 498 -2.74 26.45 9.08
N SER A 499 -1.90 27.05 9.94
CA SER A 499 -1.83 26.58 11.32
C SER A 499 -3.21 26.75 11.96
N PRO A 500 -3.71 25.80 12.77
CA PRO A 500 -4.84 26.05 13.65
C PRO A 500 -4.56 27.30 14.51
N LYS A 501 -5.57 28.16 14.65
CA LYS A 501 -5.49 29.35 15.52
C LYS A 501 -5.67 28.86 16.96
N VAL A 502 -4.56 28.77 17.70
CA VAL A 502 -4.49 28.36 19.12
C VAL A 502 -4.94 29.50 20.03
#